data_AF-A0A957GNE1-F1
#
_entry.id   AF-A0A957GNE1-F1
#
_cell.length_a   1.000
_cell.length_b   1.000
_cell.length_c   1.000
_cell.angle_alpha   90.00
_cell.angle_beta   90.00
_cell.angle_gamma   90.00
#
_symmetry.space_group_name_H-M   'P 1'
#
loop_
_entity.id
_entity.type
_entity.pdbx_description
1 polymer ?
#
loop_
_entity_poly.entity_id
_entity_poly.type
_entity_poly.pdbx_seq_one_letter_code
_entity_poly.pdbx_strand_id
1 'polypeptide(L)'
;INTLDSIPQLFLLFIVGALFELSPAALTLLFALLGWPFISRLVRSSVFSLKEREYISAAHALGMSDGAIMWRHIVPNVIPLVIIATARRVGNLILAESALSFLGFGVQPPTSTWGTMLTKAQQFILVPDARHLVVAPGVMIALTVLCLFIIGDGLRDAMDPRLN
;
A
#
# COMPACT_ATOMS: atom_id res chain seq x y z
N ILE A 1 1.01 15.77 -14.00
CA ILE A 1 2.25 15.00 -13.70
C ILE A 1 2.60 15.29 -12.25
N ASN A 2 2.59 14.30 -11.37
CA ASN A 2 3.09 14.50 -10.01
C ASN A 2 4.61 14.33 -10.11
N THR A 3 5.36 15.40 -9.90
CA THR A 3 6.82 15.37 -9.81
C THR A 3 7.32 14.32 -8.81
N LEU A 4 6.51 13.98 -7.81
CA LEU A 4 6.75 12.93 -6.83
C LEU A 4 6.78 11.51 -7.43
N ASP A 5 5.95 11.23 -8.44
CA ASP A 5 5.91 9.92 -9.10
C ASP A 5 7.10 9.72 -10.05
N SER A 6 7.76 10.82 -10.44
CA SER A 6 8.95 10.79 -11.31
C SER A 6 10.22 10.35 -10.58
N ILE A 7 10.23 10.40 -9.25
CA ILE A 7 11.37 9.96 -8.42
C ILE A 7 11.02 8.58 -7.87
N PRO A 8 11.85 7.54 -8.06
CA PRO A 8 11.49 6.21 -7.57
C PRO A 8 11.41 6.22 -6.04
N GLN A 9 10.27 5.76 -5.52
CA GLN A 9 9.90 5.90 -4.10
C GLN A 9 10.96 5.35 -3.14
N LEU A 10 11.61 4.25 -3.50
CA LEU A 10 12.69 3.65 -2.70
C LEU A 10 13.88 4.60 -2.53
N PHE A 11 14.25 5.39 -3.55
CA PHE A 11 15.33 6.36 -3.41
C PHE A 11 14.96 7.50 -2.47
N LEU A 12 13.72 8.00 -2.54
CA LEU A 12 13.25 9.03 -1.59
C LEU A 12 13.30 8.51 -0.16
N LEU A 13 12.81 7.29 0.07
CA LEU A 13 12.84 6.66 1.39
C LEU A 13 14.27 6.45 1.88
N PHE A 14 15.18 6.04 1.00
CA PHE A 14 16.59 5.89 1.31
C PHE A 14 17.24 7.22 1.70
N ILE A 15 17.01 8.29 0.93
CA ILE A 15 17.56 9.63 1.23
C ILE A 15 17.06 10.10 2.59
N VAL A 16 15.76 9.96 2.86
CA VAL A 16 15.19 10.38 4.16
C VAL A 16 15.71 9.50 5.30
N GLY A 17 15.82 8.19 5.10
CA GLY A 17 16.37 7.26 6.09
C GLY A 17 17.85 7.44 6.38
N ALA A 18 18.63 7.90 5.39
CA ALA A 18 20.05 8.21 5.56
C ALA A 18 20.29 9.55 6.30
N LEU A 19 19.36 10.50 6.15
CA LEU A 19 19.45 11.82 6.78
C LEU A 19 18.83 11.87 8.18
N PHE A 20 17.88 10.99 8.49
CA PHE A 20 17.11 11.02 9.73
C PHE A 20 16.95 9.61 10.32
N GLU A 21 17.16 9.48 11.63
CA GLU A 21 16.73 8.30 12.39
C GLU A 21 15.21 8.34 12.56
N LEU A 22 14.48 7.62 11.69
CA LEU A 22 13.02 7.63 11.74
C LEU A 22 12.50 6.71 12.84
N SER A 23 11.67 7.27 13.72
CA SER A 23 10.80 6.48 14.59
C SER A 23 9.78 5.69 13.76
N PRO A 24 9.22 4.57 14.27
CA PRO A 24 8.16 3.82 13.58
C PRO A 24 6.98 4.72 13.15
N ALA A 25 6.62 5.69 13.99
CA ALA A 25 5.56 6.65 13.71
C ALA A 25 5.96 7.61 12.57
N ALA A 26 7.19 8.13 12.58
CA ALA A 26 7.69 9.00 11.52
C ALA A 26 7.77 8.28 10.17
N LEU A 27 8.21 7.01 10.16
CA LEU A 27 8.26 6.19 8.95
C LEU A 27 6.84 5.92 8.40
N THR A 28 5.88 5.62 9.29
CA THR A 28 4.47 5.45 8.92
C THR A 28 3.88 6.73 8.33
N LEU A 29 4.16 7.88 8.94
CA LEU A 29 3.72 9.18 8.43
C LEU A 29 4.34 9.49 7.06
N LEU A 30 5.62 9.18 6.88
CA LEU A 30 6.32 9.34 5.60
C LEU A 30 5.66 8.49 4.51
N PHE A 31 5.36 7.22 4.79
CA PHE A 31 4.62 6.37 3.86
C PHE A 31 3.23 6.90 3.53
N ALA A 32 2.51 7.44 4.52
CA ALA A 32 1.21 8.06 4.29
C ALA A 32 1.31 9.31 3.40
N LEU A 33 2.29 10.18 3.66
CA LEU A 33 2.52 11.43 2.93
C LEU A 33 3.03 11.22 1.50
N LEU A 34 3.90 10.24 1.28
CA LEU A 34 4.30 9.85 -0.08
C LEU A 34 3.16 9.10 -0.77
N GLY A 35 2.32 8.43 0.02
CA GLY A 35 1.34 7.53 -0.50
C GLY A 35 0.06 8.19 -0.99
N TRP A 36 -0.51 9.09 -0.19
CA TRP A 36 -1.88 9.60 -0.40
C TRP A 36 -2.22 10.10 -1.82
N PRO A 37 -1.30 10.70 -2.64
CA PRO A 37 -1.66 11.21 -3.96
C PRO A 37 -2.12 10.12 -4.93
N PHE A 38 -1.64 8.89 -4.76
CA PHE A 38 -2.04 7.76 -5.58
C PHE A 38 -3.51 7.39 -5.35
N ILE A 39 -3.91 7.21 -4.08
CA ILE A 39 -5.28 6.82 -3.73
C ILE A 39 -6.25 7.96 -4.03
N SER A 40 -5.87 9.21 -3.76
CA SER A 40 -6.72 10.36 -4.09
C SER A 40 -6.98 10.48 -5.60
N ARG A 41 -5.97 10.22 -6.43
CA ARG A 41 -6.12 10.19 -7.89
C ARG A 41 -6.99 9.03 -8.36
N LEU A 42 -6.79 7.84 -7.79
CA LEU A 42 -7.59 6.66 -8.08
C LEU A 42 -9.09 6.91 -7.78
N VAL A 43 -9.38 7.43 -6.59
CA VAL A 43 -10.74 7.81 -6.18
C VAL A 43 -11.30 8.86 -7.13
N ARG A 44 -10.55 9.94 -7.39
CA ARG A 44 -10.98 11.01 -8.30
C ARG A 44 -11.34 10.48 -9.69
N SER A 45 -10.50 9.63 -10.27
CA SER A 45 -10.76 9.02 -11.59
C SER A 45 -12.02 8.18 -11.59
N SER A 46 -12.25 7.43 -10.51
CA SER A 46 -13.40 6.55 -10.38
C SER A 46 -14.69 7.33 -10.18
N VAL A 47 -14.64 8.40 -9.39
CA VAL A 47 -15.74 9.35 -9.22
C VAL A 47 -16.12 9.98 -10.55
N PHE A 48 -15.16 10.47 -11.34
CA PHE A 48 -15.47 11.02 -12.67
C PHE A 48 -16.11 9.99 -13.59
N SER A 49 -15.60 8.77 -13.63
CA SER A 49 -16.18 7.70 -14.45
C SER A 49 -17.60 7.32 -14.01
N LEU A 50 -17.87 7.29 -12.70
CA LEU A 50 -19.21 6.98 -12.17
C LEU A 50 -20.20 8.11 -12.46
N LYS A 51 -19.77 9.38 -12.39
CA LYS A 51 -20.62 10.54 -12.68
C LYS A 51 -21.18 10.57 -14.10
N GLU A 52 -20.48 9.96 -15.06
CA GLU A 52 -20.91 9.88 -16.47
C GLU A 52 -21.87 8.72 -16.75
N ARG A 53 -22.26 7.93 -15.74
CA ARG A 53 -23.17 6.80 -15.91
C ARG A 53 -24.63 7.24 -16.02
N GLU A 54 -25.39 6.57 -16.89
CA GLU A 54 -26.81 6.87 -17.16
C GLU A 54 -27.69 6.87 -15.90
N TYR A 55 -27.45 5.96 -14.94
CA TYR A 55 -28.22 5.92 -13.70
C TYR A 55 -27.96 7.14 -12.80
N ILE A 56 -26.79 7.78 -12.90
CA ILE A 56 -26.50 9.05 -12.22
C ILE A 56 -27.23 10.19 -12.92
N SER A 57 -27.22 10.22 -14.25
CA SER A 57 -27.98 11.21 -15.02
C SER A 57 -29.49 11.12 -14.76
N ALA A 58 -30.04 9.90 -14.69
CA ALA A 58 -31.44 9.67 -14.32
C ALA A 58 -31.74 10.11 -12.88
N ALA A 59 -30.84 9.82 -11.94
CA ALA A 59 -30.92 10.30 -10.56
C ALA A 59 -31.02 11.83 -10.45
N HIS A 60 -30.22 12.55 -11.25
CA HIS A 60 -30.33 14.01 -11.35
C HIS A 60 -31.65 14.45 -11.97
N ALA A 61 -32.14 13.78 -13.01
CA ALA A 61 -33.43 14.09 -13.64
C ALA A 61 -34.63 13.89 -12.70
N LEU A 62 -34.50 12.98 -11.72
CA LEU A 62 -35.48 12.76 -10.65
C LEU A 62 -35.36 13.76 -9.48
N GLY A 63 -34.45 14.75 -9.57
CA GLY A 63 -34.32 15.81 -8.58
C GLY A 63 -33.50 15.45 -7.33
N MET A 64 -32.69 14.39 -7.35
CA MET A 64 -31.79 14.12 -6.22
C MET A 64 -30.66 15.15 -6.13
N SER A 65 -30.33 15.53 -4.89
CA SER A 65 -29.21 16.44 -4.61
C SER A 65 -27.85 15.76 -4.79
N ASP A 66 -26.82 16.53 -5.13
CA ASP A 66 -25.45 16.06 -5.31
C ASP A 66 -24.93 15.28 -4.09
N GLY A 67 -25.29 15.73 -2.88
CA GLY A 67 -24.92 15.06 -1.63
C GLY A 67 -25.57 13.68 -1.49
N ALA A 68 -26.86 13.57 -1.84
CA ALA A 68 -27.56 12.28 -1.83
C ALA A 68 -26.96 11.32 -2.85
N ILE A 69 -26.65 11.80 -4.06
CA ILE A 69 -26.01 11.02 -5.12
C ILE A 69 -24.61 10.57 -4.68
N MET A 70 -23.83 11.45 -4.05
CA MET A 70 -22.50 11.14 -3.55
C MET A 70 -22.53 9.97 -2.56
N TRP A 71 -23.34 10.07 -1.51
CA TRP A 71 -23.35 9.08 -0.43
C TRP A 71 -24.10 7.79 -0.77
N ARG A 72 -25.14 7.86 -1.60
CA ARG A 72 -25.98 6.70 -1.94
C ARG A 72 -25.52 5.94 -3.18
N HIS A 73 -24.88 6.63 -4.12
CA HIS A 73 -24.47 6.02 -5.39
C HIS A 73 -22.96 6.04 -5.61
N ILE A 74 -22.26 7.14 -5.38
CA ILE A 74 -20.83 7.23 -5.73
C ILE A 74 -19.95 6.51 -4.68
N VAL A 75 -20.04 6.91 -3.41
CA VAL A 75 -19.19 6.39 -2.33
C VAL A 75 -19.27 4.86 -2.21
N PRO A 76 -20.46 4.22 -2.17
CA PRO A 76 -20.56 2.77 -2.08
C PRO A 76 -19.93 2.04 -3.27
N ASN A 77 -19.94 2.65 -4.46
CA ASN A 77 -19.34 2.07 -5.67
C ASN A 77 -17.80 2.25 -5.72
N VAL A 78 -17.24 3.25 -5.02
CA VAL A 78 -15.79 3.52 -5.00
C VAL A 78 -15.08 2.79 -3.84
N ILE A 79 -15.76 2.57 -2.70
CA ILE A 79 -15.21 1.87 -1.53
C ILE A 79 -14.52 0.53 -1.90
N PRO A 80 -15.15 -0.37 -2.68
CA PRO A 80 -14.53 -1.61 -3.14
C PRO A 80 -13.13 -1.42 -3.71
N LEU A 81 -13.02 -0.49 -4.66
CA LEU A 81 -11.78 -0.17 -5.35
C LEU A 81 -10.71 0.36 -4.38
N VAL A 82 -11.11 1.21 -3.43
CA VAL A 82 -10.19 1.77 -2.42
C VAL A 82 -9.66 0.67 -1.51
N ILE A 83 -10.49 -0.25 -1.05
CA ILE A 83 -10.08 -1.38 -0.19
C ILE A 83 -9.05 -2.24 -0.93
N ILE A 84 -9.36 -2.65 -2.16
CA ILE A 84 -8.49 -3.46 -3.01
C ILE A 84 -7.13 -2.77 -3.25
N ALA A 85 -7.16 -1.49 -3.62
CA ALA A 85 -5.95 -0.73 -3.87
C ALA A 85 -5.10 -0.54 -2.60
N THR A 86 -5.76 -0.35 -1.46
CA THR A 86 -5.10 -0.20 -0.16
C THR A 86 -4.46 -1.51 0.30
N ALA A 87 -5.13 -2.65 0.11
CA ALA A 87 -4.57 -3.97 0.48
C ALA A 87 -3.25 -4.25 -0.26
N ARG A 88 -3.24 -4.07 -1.59
CA ARG A 88 -2.01 -4.21 -2.39
C ARG A 88 -0.95 -3.19 -1.99
N ARG A 89 -1.37 -1.97 -1.65
CA ARG A 89 -0.44 -0.95 -1.18
C ARG A 89 0.26 -1.32 0.11
N VAL A 90 -0.47 -1.89 1.08
CA VAL A 90 0.13 -2.35 2.34
C VAL A 90 1.21 -3.39 2.07
N GLY A 91 0.99 -4.33 1.15
CA GLY A 91 2.02 -5.29 0.74
C GLY A 91 3.28 -4.60 0.18
N ASN A 92 3.10 -3.61 -0.70
CA ASN A 92 4.23 -2.81 -1.22
C ASN A 92 4.98 -2.04 -0.12
N LEU A 93 4.26 -1.51 0.89
CA LEU A 93 4.88 -0.81 2.01
C LEU A 93 5.70 -1.74 2.91
N ILE A 94 5.23 -2.97 3.14
CA ILE A 94 5.99 -3.98 3.88
C ILE A 94 7.31 -4.29 3.15
N LEU A 95 7.27 -4.49 1.83
CA LEU A 95 8.48 -4.70 1.04
C LEU A 95 9.43 -3.50 1.11
N ALA A 96 8.90 -2.28 1.01
CA ALA A 96 9.70 -1.06 1.07
C ALA A 96 10.34 -0.86 2.46
N GLU A 97 9.60 -1.08 3.54
CA GLU A 97 10.14 -1.04 4.91
C GLU A 97 11.20 -2.12 5.11
N SER A 98 10.95 -3.35 4.65
CA SER A 98 11.90 -4.46 4.80
C SER A 98 13.19 -4.21 4.03
N ALA A 99 13.11 -3.63 2.82
CA ALA A 99 14.28 -3.22 2.06
C ALA A 99 15.07 -2.11 2.77
N LEU A 100 14.40 -1.10 3.32
CA LEU A 100 15.04 -0.01 4.05
C LEU A 100 15.71 -0.53 5.34
N SER A 101 15.02 -1.39 6.08
CA SER A 101 15.53 -2.08 7.27
C SER A 101 16.74 -2.96 6.93
N PHE A 102 16.70 -3.72 5.84
CA PHE A 102 17.81 -4.52 5.36
C PHE A 102 19.06 -3.68 5.02
N LEU A 103 18.85 -2.48 4.49
CA LEU A 103 19.92 -1.51 4.22
C LEU A 103 20.42 -0.77 5.47
N GLY A 104 19.83 -1.02 6.65
CA GLY A 104 20.23 -0.43 7.93
C GLY A 104 19.53 0.89 8.28
N PHE A 105 18.61 1.37 7.44
CA PHE A 105 17.92 2.67 7.60
C PHE A 105 16.47 2.54 8.06
N GLY A 106 16.05 1.33 8.42
CA GLY A 106 14.69 1.07 8.88
C GLY A 106 14.49 1.30 10.38
N VAL A 107 13.46 0.68 10.94
CA VAL A 107 13.09 0.86 12.35
C VAL A 107 14.20 0.34 13.26
N GLN A 108 14.84 1.23 14.01
CA GLN A 108 15.92 0.85 14.92
C GLN A 108 15.37 0.12 16.19
N PRO A 109 16.20 -0.70 16.86
CA PRO A 109 15.85 -1.28 18.16
C PRO A 109 15.35 -0.21 19.16
N PRO A 110 14.39 -0.52 20.06
CA PRO A 110 14.02 -1.83 20.59
C PRO A 110 12.94 -2.59 19.78
N THR A 111 12.28 -1.96 18.82
CA THR A 111 11.21 -2.58 18.05
C THR A 111 11.80 -3.53 17.00
N SER A 112 11.54 -4.83 17.14
CA SER A 112 12.01 -5.82 16.17
C SER A 112 11.05 -5.91 14.98
N THR A 113 11.56 -5.70 13.77
CA THR A 113 10.83 -5.89 12.51
C THR A 113 11.44 -7.06 11.73
N TRP A 114 10.69 -7.69 10.83
CA TRP A 114 11.26 -8.77 10.01
C TRP A 114 12.42 -8.28 9.12
N GLY A 115 12.37 -7.02 8.67
CA GLY A 115 13.47 -6.39 7.95
C GLY A 115 14.73 -6.28 8.80
N THR A 116 14.63 -5.83 10.06
CA THR A 116 15.81 -5.72 10.94
C THR A 116 16.32 -7.07 11.42
N MET A 117 15.46 -8.08 11.53
CA MET A 117 15.88 -9.47 11.71
C MET A 117 16.75 -9.94 10.54
N LEU A 118 16.38 -9.59 9.30
CA LEU A 118 17.14 -9.94 8.11
C LEU A 118 18.51 -9.24 8.08
N THR A 119 18.58 -7.96 8.48
CA THR A 119 19.85 -7.22 8.62
C THR A 119 20.79 -7.91 9.62
N LYS A 120 20.28 -8.27 10.80
CA LYS A 120 21.06 -8.97 11.83
C LYS A 120 21.46 -10.37 11.39
N ALA A 121 20.66 -11.03 10.57
CA ALA A 121 20.94 -12.37 10.08
C ALA A 121 22.06 -12.42 9.02
N GLN A 122 22.42 -11.28 8.40
CA GLN A 122 23.49 -11.22 7.40
C GLN A 122 24.83 -11.76 7.91
N GLN A 123 25.18 -11.48 9.17
CA GLN A 123 26.41 -11.98 9.80
C GLN A 123 26.45 -13.51 9.97
N PHE A 124 25.30 -14.16 9.90
CA PHE A 124 25.14 -15.61 10.10
C PHE A 124 24.92 -16.38 8.79
N ILE A 125 24.93 -15.69 7.63
CA ILE A 125 24.69 -16.31 6.30
C ILE A 125 25.65 -17.46 6.00
N LEU A 126 26.92 -17.30 6.39
CA LEU A 126 27.99 -18.27 6.12
C LEU A 126 28.07 -19.39 7.17
N VAL A 127 27.26 -19.32 8.24
CA VAL A 127 27.23 -20.33 9.31
C VAL A 127 26.17 -21.38 8.94
N PRO A 128 26.56 -22.64 8.64
CA PRO A 128 25.64 -23.67 8.17
C PRO A 128 24.43 -23.90 9.10
N ASP A 129 24.66 -23.91 10.41
CA ASP A 129 23.64 -24.16 11.42
C ASP A 129 22.69 -22.97 11.63
N ALA A 130 23.08 -21.76 11.23
CA ALA A 130 22.33 -20.52 11.48
C ALA A 130 21.56 -19.99 10.25
N ARG A 131 21.58 -20.70 9.12
CA ARG A 131 20.90 -20.30 7.87
C ARG A 131 19.39 -20.02 8.06
N HIS A 132 18.76 -20.71 9.02
CA HIS A 132 17.35 -20.52 9.36
C HIS A 132 17.02 -19.09 9.83
N LEU A 133 17.98 -18.36 10.43
CA LEU A 133 17.80 -16.98 10.88
C LEU A 133 17.60 -15.99 9.73
N VAL A 134 18.08 -16.31 8.54
CA VAL A 134 17.92 -15.50 7.33
C VAL A 134 16.66 -15.90 6.58
N VAL A 135 16.43 -17.22 6.43
CA VAL A 135 15.33 -17.76 5.64
C VAL A 135 13.98 -17.48 6.31
N ALA A 136 13.87 -17.63 7.62
CA ALA A 136 12.62 -17.44 8.35
C ALA A 136 11.99 -16.03 8.14
N PRO A 137 12.68 -14.91 8.43
CA PRO A 137 12.10 -13.58 8.22
C PRO A 137 11.81 -13.31 6.73
N GLY A 138 12.66 -13.78 5.82
CA GLY A 138 12.43 -13.63 4.37
C GLY A 138 11.16 -14.33 3.89
N VAL A 139 10.94 -15.57 4.33
CA VAL A 139 9.73 -16.35 4.01
C VAL A 139 8.49 -15.72 4.64
N MET A 140 8.57 -15.24 5.88
CA MET A 140 7.44 -14.57 6.54
C MET A 140 7.01 -13.29 5.82
N ILE A 141 7.97 -12.46 5.38
CA ILE A 141 7.69 -11.27 4.56
C ILE A 141 7.04 -11.70 3.24
N ALA A 142 7.63 -12.66 2.54
CA ALA A 142 7.14 -13.11 1.23
C ALA A 142 5.71 -13.67 1.32
N LEU A 143 5.43 -14.54 2.29
CA LEU A 143 4.10 -15.11 2.51
C LEU A 143 3.08 -14.02 2.86
N THR A 144 3.42 -13.09 3.76
CA THR A 144 2.51 -12.02 4.16
C THR A 144 2.14 -11.14 2.98
N VAL A 145 3.12 -10.72 2.18
CA VAL A 145 2.89 -9.88 1.01
C VAL A 145 2.09 -10.63 -0.05
N LEU A 146 2.43 -11.91 -0.29
CA LEU A 146 1.69 -12.76 -1.23
C LEU A 146 0.23 -12.90 -0.83
N CYS A 147 -0.05 -13.18 0.44
CA CYS A 147 -1.42 -13.25 0.96
C CYS A 147 -2.17 -11.95 0.75
N LEU A 148 -1.55 -10.79 1.03
CA LEU A 148 -2.19 -9.49 0.80
C LEU A 148 -2.51 -9.23 -0.67
N PHE A 149 -1.62 -9.64 -1.59
CA PHE A 149 -1.84 -9.51 -3.02
C PHE A 149 -2.96 -10.43 -3.50
N ILE A 150 -2.92 -11.72 -3.13
CA ILE A 150 -3.95 -12.69 -3.49
C ILE A 150 -5.31 -12.27 -2.94
N ILE A 151 -5.39 -11.82 -1.68
CA ILE A 151 -6.65 -11.31 -1.10
C ILE A 151 -7.13 -10.07 -1.87
N GLY A 152 -6.22 -9.16 -2.22
CA GLY A 152 -6.56 -7.97 -2.99
C GLY A 152 -7.09 -8.29 -4.39
N ASP A 153 -6.50 -9.25 -5.07
CA ASP A 153 -6.93 -9.69 -6.40
C ASP A 153 -8.22 -10.53 -6.31
N GLY A 154 -8.33 -11.45 -5.37
CA GLY A 154 -9.56 -12.21 -5.14
C GLY A 154 -10.75 -11.33 -4.77
N LEU A 155 -10.54 -10.28 -3.96
CA LEU A 155 -11.57 -9.29 -3.65
C LEU A 155 -11.95 -8.48 -4.89
N ARG A 156 -10.99 -8.15 -5.76
CA ARG A 156 -11.27 -7.50 -7.04
C ARG A 156 -12.13 -8.37 -7.93
N ASP A 157 -11.78 -9.64 -8.06
CA ASP A 157 -12.48 -10.57 -8.94
C ASP A 157 -13.91 -10.82 -8.42
N ALA A 158 -14.10 -10.97 -7.11
CA ALA A 158 -15.43 -11.09 -6.50
C ALA A 158 -16.30 -9.83 -6.67
N MET A 159 -15.69 -8.67 -6.89
CA MET A 159 -16.38 -7.38 -7.01
C MET A 159 -16.44 -6.87 -8.46
N ASP A 160 -15.91 -7.60 -9.45
CA ASP A 160 -16.05 -7.26 -10.86
C ASP A 160 -17.38 -7.82 -11.41
N PRO A 161 -18.37 -6.97 -11.68
CA PRO A 161 -19.69 -7.42 -12.14
C PRO A 161 -19.68 -7.91 -13.59
N ARG A 162 -18.55 -7.82 -14.33
CA ARG A 162 -18.45 -8.33 -15.71
C ARG A 162 -18.26 -9.84 -15.80
N LEU A 163 -18.04 -10.52 -14.67
CA LEU A 163 -17.85 -11.97 -14.59
C LEU A 163 -19.16 -12.75 -14.37
N ASN A 164 -20.32 -12.07 -14.21
CA ASN A 164 -21.64 -12.67 -14.08
C ASN A 164 -22.59 -12.23 -15.21
#